data_AF-A0A6M1EAT7-F1
#
_entry.id   AF-A0A6M1EAT7-F1
#
_cell.length_a   1.000
_cell.length_b   1.000
_cell.length_c   1.000
_cell.angle_alpha   90.00
_cell.angle_beta   90.00
_cell.angle_gamma   90.00
#
_symmetry.space_group_name_H-M   'P 1'
#
loop_
_entity.id
_entity.type
_entity.pdbx_description
1 polymer ?
#
loop_
_entity_poly.entity_id
_entity_poly.type
_entity_poly.pdbx_seq_one_letter_code
_entity_poly.pdbx_strand_id
1 'polypeptide(L)'
;MKNYLSKISQLTMIITFLICNHVYGQQDKTTLSFDTSVQYGKQSNNLSVLVSSDFNGDYSLESVNAATWEDVTKKVKLATDKVPVGSGNIDLSQKMKAGKPLYIAFKYIGQASAKPSQRGWGVSNVTLTQKGETKTVAIGDFTIVDNKENHEGATWIKGKDLMRFRSNQSVKASESWAIAKIVE
;
A
#
# COMPACT_ATOMS: atom_id res chain seq x y z
N MET A 1 -40.08 -40.36 -20.43
CA MET A 1 -39.40 -40.04 -19.14
C MET A 1 -37.89 -39.85 -19.26
N LYS A 2 -37.12 -40.75 -19.89
CA LYS A 2 -35.64 -40.62 -20.00
C LYS A 2 -35.13 -39.28 -20.61
N ASN A 3 -35.79 -38.76 -21.64
CA ASN A 3 -35.40 -37.48 -22.27
C ASN A 3 -35.61 -36.23 -21.39
N TYR A 4 -36.56 -36.29 -20.44
CA TYR A 4 -36.81 -35.17 -19.52
C TYR A 4 -35.74 -35.12 -18.43
N LEU A 5 -35.38 -36.27 -17.86
CA LEU A 5 -34.34 -36.38 -16.83
C LEU A 5 -32.97 -35.93 -17.35
N SER A 6 -32.61 -36.28 -18.59
CA SER A 6 -31.37 -35.83 -19.24
C SER A 6 -31.32 -34.31 -19.43
N LYS A 7 -32.44 -33.68 -19.83
CA LYS A 7 -32.51 -32.22 -20.01
C LYS A 7 -32.43 -31.48 -18.68
N ILE A 8 -33.06 -32.00 -17.63
CA ILE A 8 -32.99 -31.42 -16.29
C ILE A 8 -31.56 -31.47 -15.76
N SER A 9 -30.86 -32.61 -15.94
CA SER A 9 -29.45 -32.76 -15.54
C SER A 9 -28.50 -31.82 -16.29
N GLN A 10 -28.66 -31.67 -17.61
CA GLN A 10 -27.89 -30.71 -18.40
C GLN A 10 -28.17 -29.26 -17.98
N LEU A 11 -29.45 -28.94 -17.71
CA LEU A 11 -29.86 -27.61 -17.25
C LEU A 11 -29.28 -27.29 -15.86
N THR A 12 -29.26 -28.26 -14.94
CA THR A 12 -28.62 -28.07 -13.63
C THR A 12 -27.13 -27.87 -13.77
N MET A 13 -26.44 -28.64 -14.63
CA MET A 13 -25.01 -28.49 -14.86
C MET A 13 -24.65 -27.12 -15.45
N ILE A 14 -25.45 -26.60 -16.39
CA ILE A 14 -25.28 -25.26 -16.98
C ILE A 14 -25.53 -24.16 -15.93
N ILE A 15 -26.58 -24.29 -15.12
CA ILE A 15 -26.89 -23.33 -14.05
C ILE A 15 -25.78 -23.33 -13.00
N THR A 16 -25.30 -24.49 -12.57
CA THR A 16 -24.17 -24.60 -11.64
C THR A 16 -22.90 -24.00 -12.25
N PHE A 17 -22.62 -24.23 -13.52
CA PHE A 17 -21.46 -23.63 -14.20
C PHE A 17 -21.58 -22.10 -14.32
N LEU A 18 -22.77 -21.56 -14.60
CA LEU A 18 -23.01 -20.10 -14.66
C LEU A 18 -22.94 -19.45 -13.29
N ILE A 19 -23.51 -20.08 -12.25
CA ILE A 19 -23.42 -19.60 -10.86
C ILE A 19 -21.97 -19.68 -10.39
N CYS A 20 -21.26 -20.78 -10.64
CA CYS A 20 -19.84 -20.88 -10.35
C CYS A 20 -19.05 -19.79 -11.07
N ASN A 21 -19.25 -19.55 -12.37
CA ASN A 21 -18.54 -18.48 -13.07
C ASN A 21 -18.91 -17.08 -12.59
N HIS A 22 -20.14 -16.83 -12.14
CA HIS A 22 -20.53 -15.55 -11.57
C HIS A 22 -19.91 -15.33 -10.18
N VAL A 23 -19.84 -16.40 -9.38
CA VAL A 23 -19.20 -16.41 -8.05
C VAL A 23 -17.67 -16.37 -8.16
N TYR A 24 -17.06 -17.05 -9.14
CA TYR A 24 -15.61 -17.05 -9.41
C TYR A 24 -15.15 -15.81 -10.20
N GLY A 25 -16.03 -15.21 -11.02
CA GLY A 25 -15.76 -13.97 -11.77
C GLY A 25 -15.74 -12.72 -10.87
N GLN A 26 -16.31 -12.82 -9.67
CA GLN A 26 -16.02 -11.98 -8.52
C GLN A 26 -14.79 -12.55 -7.79
N GLN A 27 -13.62 -12.55 -8.44
CA GLN A 27 -12.38 -12.71 -7.68
C GLN A 27 -12.29 -11.51 -6.73
N ASP A 28 -12.62 -11.74 -5.46
CA ASP A 28 -12.66 -10.80 -4.34
C ASP A 28 -11.72 -9.60 -4.54
N LYS A 29 -12.25 -8.56 -5.19
CA LYS A 29 -11.41 -7.43 -5.59
C LYS A 29 -10.95 -6.73 -4.33
N THR A 30 -9.64 -6.73 -4.11
CA THR A 30 -9.02 -6.06 -2.99
C THR A 30 -8.32 -4.83 -3.53
N THR A 31 -8.80 -3.66 -3.14
CA THR A 31 -8.21 -2.39 -3.55
C THR A 31 -7.72 -1.57 -2.38
N LEU A 32 -6.57 -0.94 -2.56
CA LEU A 32 -5.99 0.03 -1.65
C LEU A 32 -6.20 1.44 -2.21
N SER A 33 -6.55 2.38 -1.34
CA SER A 33 -6.57 3.82 -1.65
C SER A 33 -6.00 4.62 -0.48
N PHE A 34 -5.43 5.79 -0.77
CA PHE A 34 -4.95 6.76 0.21
C PHE A 34 -4.80 8.14 -0.45
N ASP A 35 -4.69 9.18 0.36
CA ASP A 35 -4.34 10.51 -0.14
C ASP A 35 -2.86 10.81 0.12
N THR A 36 -2.24 11.52 -0.81
CA THR A 36 -0.89 12.07 -0.63
C THR A 36 -0.90 13.59 -0.76
N SER A 37 0.05 14.25 -0.10
CA SER A 37 0.38 15.67 -0.32
C SER A 37 1.89 15.82 -0.26
N VAL A 38 2.44 16.84 -0.91
CA VAL A 38 3.88 17.10 -0.90
C VAL A 38 4.18 18.57 -0.60
N GLN A 39 5.19 18.80 0.20
CA GLN A 39 5.58 20.15 0.63
C GLN A 39 7.08 20.25 0.77
N TYR A 40 7.60 21.46 0.53
CA TYR A 40 9.03 21.77 0.59
C TYR A 40 9.87 20.93 -0.38
N GLY A 41 11.11 21.36 -0.57
CA GLY A 41 12.05 20.66 -1.45
C GLY A 41 11.59 20.59 -2.90
N LYS A 42 12.45 19.98 -3.73
CA LYS A 42 12.15 19.73 -5.15
C LYS A 42 12.66 18.38 -5.64
N GLN A 43 13.45 17.67 -4.84
CA GLN A 43 13.98 16.35 -5.21
C GLN A 43 12.81 15.43 -5.58
N SER A 44 12.88 14.73 -6.70
CA SER A 44 11.81 13.86 -7.19
C SER A 44 12.04 12.42 -6.73
N ASN A 45 11.02 11.58 -6.89
CA ASN A 45 11.11 10.13 -6.68
C ASN A 45 11.56 9.74 -5.26
N ASN A 46 11.13 10.51 -4.26
CA ASN A 46 11.49 10.24 -2.86
C ASN A 46 10.48 9.40 -2.09
N LEU A 47 9.32 9.12 -2.67
CA LEU A 47 8.28 8.31 -2.04
C LEU A 47 7.94 7.15 -2.96
N SER A 48 8.06 5.95 -2.42
CA SER A 48 7.58 4.71 -3.02
C SER A 48 6.47 4.10 -2.15
N VAL A 49 5.53 3.45 -2.83
CA VAL A 49 4.46 2.67 -2.20
C VAL A 49 4.70 1.22 -2.52
N LEU A 50 4.92 0.43 -1.48
CA LEU A 50 5.38 -0.95 -1.59
C LEU A 50 4.40 -1.88 -0.89
N VAL A 51 4.33 -3.13 -1.33
CA VAL A 51 3.59 -4.19 -0.63
C VAL A 51 4.45 -5.44 -0.49
N SER A 52 4.25 -6.18 0.60
CA SER A 52 4.96 -7.44 0.84
C SER A 52 4.03 -8.47 1.48
N SER A 53 4.18 -9.73 1.03
CA SER A 53 3.48 -10.91 1.59
C SER A 53 4.44 -11.87 2.31
N ASP A 54 5.70 -11.47 2.46
CA ASP A 54 6.77 -12.27 3.07
C ASP A 54 7.54 -11.52 4.16
N PHE A 55 7.25 -10.23 4.39
CA PHE A 55 7.73 -9.51 5.56
C PHE A 55 7.28 -10.23 6.84
N ASN A 56 8.25 -10.51 7.71
CA ASN A 56 8.08 -11.38 8.87
C ASN A 56 7.52 -10.65 10.12
N GLY A 57 7.33 -9.33 10.05
CA GLY A 57 6.88 -8.52 11.19
C GLY A 57 7.98 -8.08 12.16
N ASP A 58 9.25 -8.38 11.90
CA ASP A 58 10.37 -7.75 12.60
C ASP A 58 10.69 -6.38 11.97
N TYR A 59 10.47 -5.33 12.75
CA TYR A 59 10.63 -3.93 12.34
C TYR A 59 12.06 -3.39 12.50
N SER A 60 13.07 -4.26 12.60
CA SER A 60 14.45 -3.87 12.37
C SER A 60 14.66 -3.47 10.90
N LEU A 61 15.51 -2.47 10.64
CA LEU A 61 15.80 -2.05 9.26
C LEU A 61 16.43 -3.17 8.41
N GLU A 62 17.20 -4.04 9.05
CA GLU A 62 17.78 -5.24 8.41
C GLU A 62 16.69 -6.19 7.92
N SER A 63 15.73 -6.54 8.78
CA SER A 63 14.62 -7.41 8.41
C SER A 63 13.69 -6.78 7.37
N VAL A 64 13.40 -5.48 7.49
CA VAL A 64 12.62 -4.73 6.48
C VAL A 64 13.30 -4.81 5.11
N ASN A 65 14.62 -4.64 5.05
CA ASN A 65 15.37 -4.71 3.79
C ASN A 65 15.55 -6.14 3.26
N ALA A 66 15.48 -7.16 4.12
CA ALA A 66 15.58 -8.57 3.73
C ALA A 66 14.29 -9.12 3.10
N ALA A 67 13.13 -8.51 3.37
CA ALA A 67 11.85 -8.92 2.80
C ALA A 67 11.71 -8.55 1.31
N THR A 68 10.83 -9.26 0.60
CA THR A 68 10.52 -8.94 -0.80
C THR A 68 9.40 -7.91 -0.88
N TRP A 69 9.76 -6.71 -1.32
CA TRP A 69 8.81 -5.63 -1.54
C TRP A 69 8.50 -5.45 -3.03
N GLU A 70 7.23 -5.52 -3.39
CA GLU A 70 6.77 -5.13 -4.72
C GLU A 70 6.42 -3.64 -4.76
N ASP A 71 7.03 -2.92 -5.69
CA ASP A 71 6.76 -1.51 -5.93
C ASP A 71 5.50 -1.31 -6.78
N VAL A 72 4.47 -0.70 -6.18
CA VAL A 72 3.20 -0.35 -6.83
C VAL A 72 3.08 1.15 -7.15
N THR A 73 4.13 1.95 -6.94
CA THR A 73 4.13 3.41 -7.08
C THR A 73 3.66 3.86 -8.46
N LYS A 74 3.98 3.12 -9.52
CA LYS A 74 3.54 3.44 -10.89
C LYS A 74 2.01 3.39 -11.09
N LYS A 75 1.28 2.73 -10.19
CA LYS A 75 -0.19 2.66 -10.18
C LYS A 75 -0.82 3.78 -9.35
N VAL A 76 0.00 4.60 -8.69
CA VAL A 76 -0.43 5.62 -7.73
C VAL A 76 -0.35 6.99 -8.38
N LYS A 77 -1.43 7.77 -8.27
CA LYS A 77 -1.38 9.21 -8.52
C LYS A 77 -0.80 9.92 -7.29
N LEU A 78 0.50 10.22 -7.32
CA LEU A 78 1.15 11.00 -6.25
C LEU A 78 0.87 12.50 -6.40
N ALA A 79 0.71 13.19 -5.28
CA ALA A 79 0.57 14.63 -5.25
C ALA A 79 1.84 15.35 -5.75
N THR A 80 1.62 16.50 -6.38
CA THR A 80 2.68 17.38 -6.90
C THR A 80 2.85 18.65 -6.08
N ASP A 81 1.91 18.95 -5.20
CA ASP A 81 1.92 20.09 -4.29
C ASP A 81 1.20 19.76 -2.96
N LYS A 82 0.88 20.80 -2.19
CA LYS A 82 0.30 20.69 -0.84
C LYS A 82 -1.17 20.24 -0.84
N VAL A 83 -1.86 20.31 -1.97
CA VAL A 83 -3.26 19.88 -2.08
C VAL A 83 -3.29 18.35 -2.05
N PRO A 84 -4.06 17.73 -1.13
CA PRO A 84 -4.19 16.29 -1.11
C PRO A 84 -4.74 15.73 -2.42
N VAL A 85 -4.12 14.66 -2.91
CA VAL A 85 -4.52 13.93 -4.11
C VAL A 85 -4.67 12.46 -3.77
N GLY A 86 -5.84 11.91 -4.06
CA GLY A 86 -6.10 10.48 -3.94
C GLY A 86 -5.28 9.66 -4.92
N SER A 87 -4.76 8.54 -4.42
CA SER A 87 -3.93 7.57 -5.16
C SER A 87 -4.65 6.96 -6.35
N GLY A 88 -5.99 6.93 -6.31
CA GLY A 88 -6.82 6.01 -7.07
C GLY A 88 -6.91 4.64 -6.40
N ASN A 89 -7.67 3.72 -7.00
CA ASN A 89 -7.87 2.37 -6.49
C ASN A 89 -6.79 1.43 -7.04
N ILE A 90 -5.85 1.06 -6.17
CA ILE A 90 -4.75 0.17 -6.51
C ILE A 90 -5.22 -1.27 -6.30
N ASP A 91 -5.31 -2.05 -7.37
CA ASP A 91 -5.68 -3.46 -7.31
C ASP A 91 -4.53 -4.31 -6.73
N LEU A 92 -4.81 -4.96 -5.60
CA LEU A 92 -3.90 -5.84 -4.86
C LEU A 92 -4.32 -7.32 -4.93
N SER A 93 -5.37 -7.68 -5.67
CA SER A 93 -5.88 -9.07 -5.68
C SER A 93 -4.83 -10.09 -6.12
N GLN A 94 -3.92 -9.71 -7.03
CA GLN A 94 -2.81 -10.57 -7.48
C GLN A 94 -1.62 -10.61 -6.50
N LYS A 95 -1.67 -9.84 -5.41
CA LYS A 95 -0.62 -9.72 -4.37
C LYS A 95 -0.96 -10.48 -3.11
N MET A 96 -2.24 -10.78 -2.93
CA MET A 96 -2.72 -11.65 -1.87
C MET A 96 -2.26 -13.08 -2.14
N LYS A 97 -1.70 -13.71 -1.11
CA LYS A 97 -1.37 -15.13 -1.10
C LYS A 97 -2.21 -15.78 -0.01
N ALA A 98 -2.89 -16.88 -0.32
CA ALA A 98 -3.75 -17.57 0.64
C ALA A 98 -2.97 -17.94 1.91
N GLY A 99 -3.51 -17.55 3.06
CA GLY A 99 -2.91 -17.82 4.38
C GLY A 99 -1.63 -17.03 4.67
N LYS A 100 -1.33 -15.97 3.92
CA LYS A 100 -0.21 -15.06 4.21
C LYS A 100 -0.71 -13.64 4.46
N PRO A 101 -0.09 -12.93 5.42
CA PRO A 101 -0.41 -11.53 5.63
C PRO A 101 -0.01 -10.71 4.41
N LEU A 102 -0.61 -9.52 4.29
CA LEU A 102 -0.17 -8.51 3.35
C LEU A 102 0.16 -7.23 4.12
N TYR A 103 1.34 -6.69 3.86
CA TYR A 103 1.82 -5.43 4.40
C TYR A 103 1.87 -4.37 3.30
N ILE A 104 1.61 -3.13 3.69
CA ILE A 104 1.90 -1.93 2.90
C ILE A 104 3.06 -1.18 3.54
N ALA A 105 3.91 -0.57 2.73
CA ALA A 105 4.89 0.39 3.18
C ALA A 105 4.88 1.68 2.34
N PHE A 106 4.97 2.81 3.03
CA PHE A 106 5.37 4.08 2.44
C PHE A 106 6.86 4.27 2.69
N LYS A 107 7.68 3.95 1.69
CA LYS A 107 9.14 4.06 1.76
C LYS A 107 9.56 5.44 1.29
N TYR A 108 10.26 6.17 2.14
CA TYR A 108 10.92 7.40 1.80
C TYR A 108 12.42 7.17 1.54
N ILE A 109 12.93 7.65 0.40
CA ILE A 109 14.36 7.75 0.12
C ILE A 109 14.70 9.18 -0.30
N GLY A 110 15.49 9.87 0.51
CA GLY A 110 16.10 11.15 0.20
C GLY A 110 17.56 10.97 -0.22
N GLN A 111 17.96 11.55 -1.34
CA GLN A 111 19.38 11.58 -1.76
C GLN A 111 20.12 12.70 -1.02
N ALA A 112 21.37 12.46 -0.65
CA ALA A 112 22.26 13.46 -0.07
C ALA A 112 22.46 14.61 -1.07
N SER A 113 21.99 15.81 -0.72
CA SER A 113 21.95 16.96 -1.62
C SER A 113 21.59 18.23 -0.87
N ALA A 114 22.33 19.31 -1.13
CA ALA A 114 21.92 20.65 -0.73
C ALA A 114 20.82 21.21 -1.67
N LYS A 115 20.90 20.92 -2.97
CA LYS A 115 19.91 21.29 -3.99
C LYS A 115 19.85 20.23 -5.12
N PRO A 116 18.65 19.78 -5.52
CA PRO A 116 17.37 20.11 -4.91
C PRO A 116 17.28 19.50 -3.50
N SER A 117 16.66 20.23 -2.57
CA SER A 117 16.44 19.72 -1.22
C SER A 117 15.33 18.66 -1.21
N GLN A 118 15.42 17.79 -0.21
CA GLN A 118 14.48 16.71 0.06
C GLN A 118 13.07 17.21 0.37
N ARG A 119 12.06 16.59 -0.26
CA ARG A 119 10.64 16.92 -0.02
C ARG A 119 10.13 16.34 1.29
N GLY A 120 9.14 16.99 1.89
CA GLY A 120 8.25 16.38 2.87
C GLY A 120 6.99 15.81 2.21
N TRP A 121 6.51 14.70 2.71
CA TRP A 121 5.30 14.03 2.22
C TRP A 121 4.25 13.93 3.33
N GLY A 122 2.98 14.00 2.96
CA GLY A 122 1.85 13.65 3.83
C GLY A 122 1.10 12.46 3.25
N VAL A 123 0.65 11.55 4.11
CA VAL A 123 -0.19 10.40 3.75
C VAL A 123 -1.35 10.29 4.74
N SER A 124 -2.57 10.24 4.22
CA SER A 124 -3.82 10.16 5.00
C SER A 124 -4.85 9.27 4.32
N ASN A 125 -5.98 9.01 4.99
CA ASN A 125 -7.14 8.30 4.44
C ASN A 125 -6.79 6.95 3.80
N VAL A 126 -5.90 6.18 4.43
CA VAL A 126 -5.52 4.86 3.94
C VAL A 126 -6.68 3.90 4.15
N THR A 127 -7.22 3.36 3.07
CA THR A 127 -8.35 2.44 3.08
C THR A 127 -8.06 1.18 2.29
N LEU A 128 -8.57 0.05 2.79
CA LEU A 128 -8.60 -1.21 2.07
C LEU A 128 -10.06 -1.59 1.83
N THR A 129 -10.43 -1.79 0.57
CA THR A 129 -11.72 -2.32 0.19
C THR A 129 -11.56 -3.79 -0.19
N GLN A 130 -12.29 -4.68 0.48
CA GLN A 130 -12.31 -6.12 0.19
C GLN A 130 -13.77 -6.57 0.10
N LYS A 131 -14.14 -7.27 -0.97
CA LYS A 131 -15.52 -7.79 -1.13
C LYS A 131 -16.60 -6.71 -1.02
N GLY A 132 -16.29 -5.48 -1.40
CA GLY A 132 -17.19 -4.32 -1.29
C GLY A 132 -17.21 -3.64 0.08
N GLU A 133 -16.58 -4.21 1.10
CA GLU A 133 -16.45 -3.59 2.42
C GLU A 133 -15.17 -2.77 2.49
N THR A 134 -15.27 -1.52 2.94
CA THR A 134 -14.13 -0.62 3.09
C THR A 134 -13.77 -0.46 4.57
N LYS A 135 -12.51 -0.75 4.89
CA LYS A 135 -11.92 -0.49 6.21
C LYS A 135 -10.84 0.59 6.11
N THR A 136 -10.76 1.41 7.14
CA THR A 136 -9.66 2.36 7.31
C THR A 136 -8.49 1.66 7.98
N VAL A 137 -7.29 1.84 7.46
CA VAL A 137 -6.03 1.50 8.13
C VAL A 137 -5.63 2.72 8.94
N ALA A 138 -5.67 2.64 10.27
CA ALA A 138 -5.43 3.81 11.09
C ALA A 138 -3.97 4.25 10.97
N ILE A 139 -3.71 5.57 10.95
CA ILE A 139 -2.33 6.07 10.91
C ILE A 139 -1.53 5.57 12.11
N GLY A 140 -2.18 5.38 13.26
CA GLY A 140 -1.58 4.80 14.46
C GLY A 140 -0.96 3.41 14.25
N ASP A 141 -1.51 2.60 13.33
CA ASP A 141 -1.12 1.21 13.07
C ASP A 141 0.20 1.11 12.29
N PHE A 142 0.65 2.20 11.67
CA PHE A 142 1.92 2.22 10.97
C PHE A 142 3.08 2.20 11.98
N THR A 143 3.99 1.26 11.80
CA THR A 143 5.27 1.22 12.51
C THR A 143 6.32 1.95 11.68
N ILE A 144 7.05 2.87 12.32
CA ILE A 144 8.08 3.67 11.67
C ILE A 144 9.43 3.00 11.87
N VAL A 145 10.16 2.79 10.78
CA VAL A 145 11.50 2.21 10.77
C VAL A 145 12.44 3.18 10.06
N ASP A 146 13.33 3.80 10.82
CA ASP A 146 14.28 4.79 10.33
C ASP A 146 15.67 4.18 10.16
N ASN A 147 16.41 4.68 9.17
CA ASN A 147 17.84 4.51 9.14
C ASN A 147 18.50 5.39 10.22
N LYS A 148 19.33 4.77 11.06
CA LYS A 148 20.06 5.43 12.15
C LYS A 148 20.97 6.56 11.67
N GLU A 149 21.39 6.54 10.41
CA GLU A 149 22.25 7.56 9.79
C GLU A 149 21.47 8.77 9.25
N ASN A 150 20.13 8.73 9.33
CA ASN A 150 19.29 9.87 8.97
C ASN A 150 19.73 11.11 9.76
N HIS A 151 19.56 12.28 9.14
CA HIS A 151 19.66 13.52 9.89
C HIS A 151 18.64 13.51 11.04
N GLU A 152 19.02 14.05 12.19
CA GLU A 152 18.16 14.04 13.37
C GLU A 152 16.77 14.61 13.04
N GLY A 153 15.73 13.87 13.41
CA GLY A 153 14.35 14.27 13.13
C GLY A 153 13.90 14.16 11.67
N ALA A 154 14.72 13.58 10.77
CA ALA A 154 14.31 13.18 9.44
C ALA A 154 13.61 11.80 9.47
N THR A 155 12.29 11.80 9.61
CA THR A 155 11.47 10.61 9.89
C THR A 155 10.01 10.83 9.51
N TRP A 156 9.22 9.75 9.45
CA TRP A 156 7.76 9.80 9.47
C TRP A 156 7.25 10.17 10.87
N ILE A 157 6.39 11.19 10.94
CA ILE A 157 5.72 11.63 12.15
C ILE A 157 4.23 11.27 12.02
N LYS A 158 3.72 10.48 12.97
CA LYS A 158 2.30 10.08 13.02
C LYS A 158 1.48 11.15 13.73
N GLY A 159 0.47 11.67 13.04
CA GLY A 159 -0.66 12.38 13.64
C GLY A 159 -1.86 11.46 13.82
N LYS A 160 -3.02 12.03 14.15
CA LYS A 160 -4.28 11.27 14.29
C LYS A 160 -4.75 10.69 12.95
N ASP A 161 -4.89 11.55 11.95
CA ASP A 161 -5.49 11.20 10.65
C ASP A 161 -4.51 11.35 9.47
N LEU A 162 -3.29 11.82 9.75
CA LEU A 162 -2.25 12.11 8.75
C LEU A 162 -0.88 11.76 9.32
N MET A 163 -0.08 11.01 8.58
CA MET A 163 1.37 10.92 8.82
C MET A 163 2.13 11.82 7.87
N ARG A 164 3.26 12.37 8.33
CA ARG A 164 4.11 13.24 7.50
C ARG A 164 5.55 12.82 7.58
N PHE A 165 6.19 12.61 6.43
CA PHE A 165 7.65 12.57 6.38
C PHE A 165 8.18 13.99 6.50
N ARG A 166 8.95 14.25 7.55
CA ARG A 166 9.69 15.50 7.75
C ARG A 166 11.13 15.27 7.32
N SER A 167 11.62 15.93 6.27
CA SER A 167 13.04 15.84 5.88
C SER A 167 13.97 16.58 6.84
N ASN A 168 13.42 17.48 7.64
CA ASN A 168 14.15 18.35 8.58
C ASN A 168 15.35 19.07 7.94
N GLN A 169 15.19 19.52 6.68
CA GLN A 169 16.26 20.18 5.91
C GLN A 169 17.52 19.31 5.74
N SER A 170 17.39 17.98 5.84
CA SER A 170 18.49 17.05 5.66
C SER A 170 19.19 17.27 4.32
N VAL A 171 20.51 17.42 4.39
CA VAL A 171 21.42 17.36 3.24
C VAL A 171 22.10 15.99 3.14
N LYS A 172 21.87 15.11 4.13
CA LYS A 172 22.34 13.72 4.13
C LYS A 172 21.33 12.82 3.43
N ALA A 173 21.75 11.62 3.04
CA ALA A 173 20.79 10.62 2.60
C ALA A 173 19.80 10.32 3.74
N SER A 174 18.55 10.05 3.40
CA SER A 174 17.51 9.71 4.37
C SER A 174 16.78 8.45 3.90
N GLU A 175 16.59 7.49 4.77
CA GLU A 175 15.73 6.33 4.54
C GLU A 175 14.79 6.15 5.72
N SER A 176 13.49 6.08 5.43
CA SER A 176 12.46 5.90 6.46
C SER A 176 11.28 5.17 5.88
N TRP A 177 10.75 4.22 6.64
CA TRP A 177 9.63 3.37 6.25
C TRP A 177 8.48 3.57 7.22
N ALA A 178 7.27 3.71 6.70
CA ALA A 178 6.04 3.56 7.49
C ALA A 178 5.33 2.29 7.01
N ILE A 179 5.23 1.27 7.86
CA ILE A 179 4.76 -0.07 7.48
C ILE A 179 3.52 -0.45 8.31
N ALA A 180 2.48 -0.95 7.66
CA ALA A 180 1.29 -1.49 8.32
C ALA A 180 0.89 -2.84 7.74
N LYS A 181 0.38 -3.74 8.60
CA LYS A 181 -0.31 -4.95 8.15
C LYS A 181 -1.73 -4.56 7.72
N ILE A 182 -2.14 -4.99 6.53
CA ILE A 182 -3.46 -4.66 5.94
C ILE A 182 -4.33 -5.87 5.69
N VAL A 183 -3.75 -7.07 5.61
CA VAL A 183 -4.46 -8.35 5.56
C VAL A 183 -3.77 -9.31 6.53
N GLU A 184 -4.55 -10.12 7.24
CA GLU A 184 -4.07 -11.21 8.11
C GLU A 184 -3.67 -12.46 7.33
#